data_AF-A0A438EYN8-F1
#
_entry.id   AF-A0A438EYN8-F1
#
_cell.length_a   1.000
_cell.length_b   1.000
_cell.length_c   1.000
_cell.angle_alpha   90.00
_cell.angle_beta   90.00
_cell.angle_gamma   90.00
#
_symmetry.space_group_name_H-M   'P 1'
#
loop_
_entity.id
_entity.type
_entity.pdbx_description
1 polymer ?
#
loop_
_entity_poly.entity_id
_entity_poly.type
_entity_poly.pdbx_seq_one_letter_code
_entity_poly.pdbx_strand_id
1 'polypeptide(L)'
;MPGPGPHMMYALGSSLGLMSTSNGRFSPHHSLAYAINAFFGPDLGSFSEWLTSTLGFGHSFGSALADVIHDPFFYIVILGLPLSFLYSWLSRVLLQRGFLDSVSGVPLTRRQCLLLISAGSLSHFFLDHLFEENGHSSMYTWILSTGWWKNRAPVNPDAVVVVGFLCASLIGGFMYINRLKPSKSIKKQTSQSVKLIVIIATLYCLWCASQIYWVNPRRAAVGEEADLGVLVFLAIYFFLPHTFCIMSMNPKDHFDMEQLPI
;
A
#
# COMPACT_ATOMS: atom_id res chain seq x y z
N MET A 1 -11.52 -16.01 9.36
CA MET A 1 -11.42 -16.10 7.89
C MET A 1 -12.13 -14.88 7.34
N PRO A 2 -11.39 -13.83 6.97
CA PRO A 2 -11.99 -12.68 6.33
C PRO A 2 -12.60 -13.09 4.99
N GLY A 3 -13.50 -12.23 4.49
CA GLY A 3 -14.16 -12.47 3.22
C GLY A 3 -13.15 -12.46 2.07
N PRO A 4 -12.88 -13.58 1.37
CA PRO A 4 -11.83 -13.65 0.35
C PRO A 4 -12.13 -12.77 -0.88
N GLY A 5 -13.42 -12.54 -1.13
CA GLY A 5 -13.93 -11.87 -2.34
C GLY A 5 -13.43 -10.43 -2.48
N PRO A 6 -13.72 -9.52 -1.53
CA PRO A 6 -13.30 -8.12 -1.61
C PRO A 6 -11.79 -7.93 -1.80
N HIS A 7 -10.96 -8.68 -1.08
CA HIS A 7 -9.49 -8.62 -1.20
C HIS A 7 -9.01 -9.00 -2.59
N MET A 8 -9.50 -10.14 -3.10
CA MET A 8 -9.16 -10.64 -4.42
C MET A 8 -9.63 -9.69 -5.53
N MET A 9 -10.88 -9.20 -5.44
CA MET A 9 -11.45 -8.27 -6.41
C MET A 9 -10.73 -6.92 -6.42
N TYR A 10 -10.39 -6.39 -5.25
CA TYR A 10 -9.60 -5.16 -5.14
C TYR A 10 -8.22 -5.33 -5.78
N ALA A 11 -7.47 -6.38 -5.40
CA ALA A 11 -6.13 -6.57 -5.89
C ALA A 11 -6.07 -6.88 -7.40
N LEU A 12 -6.96 -7.74 -7.91
CA LEU A 12 -7.04 -8.02 -9.34
C LEU A 12 -7.57 -6.82 -10.13
N GLY A 13 -8.56 -6.08 -9.62
CA GLY A 13 -9.07 -4.86 -10.26
C GLY A 13 -8.00 -3.79 -10.40
N SER A 14 -7.27 -3.50 -9.31
CA SER A 14 -6.12 -2.60 -9.33
C SER A 14 -5.01 -3.09 -10.27
N SER A 15 -4.78 -4.41 -10.30
CA SER A 15 -3.82 -5.02 -11.24
C SER A 15 -4.20 -4.79 -12.69
N LEU A 16 -5.48 -4.95 -13.06
CA LEU A 16 -5.94 -4.71 -14.43
C LEU A 16 -5.70 -3.25 -14.86
N GLY A 17 -5.94 -2.29 -13.95
CA GLY A 17 -5.61 -0.88 -14.17
C GLY A 17 -4.10 -0.66 -14.40
N LEU A 18 -3.25 -1.30 -13.59
CA LEU A 18 -1.79 -1.23 -13.75
C LEU A 18 -1.30 -1.92 -15.03
N MET A 19 -1.85 -3.08 -15.38
CA MET A 19 -1.55 -3.79 -16.62
C MET A 19 -1.87 -2.90 -17.83
N SER A 20 -3.06 -2.30 -17.84
CA SER A 20 -3.51 -1.41 -18.92
C SER A 20 -2.63 -0.16 -19.04
N THR A 21 -2.40 0.56 -17.93
CA THR A 21 -1.64 1.81 -17.93
C THR A 21 -0.14 1.62 -18.15
N SER A 22 0.39 0.43 -17.90
CA SER A 22 1.81 0.10 -18.08
C SER A 22 2.12 -0.62 -19.40
N ASN A 23 1.12 -0.81 -20.27
CA ASN A 23 1.22 -1.62 -21.49
C ASN A 23 1.77 -3.03 -21.20
N GLY A 24 1.26 -3.66 -20.14
CA GLY A 24 1.60 -5.03 -19.74
C GLY A 24 2.97 -5.21 -19.08
N ARG A 25 3.70 -4.13 -18.76
CA ARG A 25 4.93 -4.20 -17.93
C ARG A 25 4.64 -4.68 -16.52
N PHE A 26 3.47 -4.32 -15.98
CA PHE A 26 2.82 -5.08 -14.93
C PHE A 26 2.06 -6.22 -15.64
N SER A 27 2.38 -7.47 -15.32
CA SER A 27 1.92 -8.64 -16.08
C SER A 27 0.97 -9.52 -15.25
N PRO A 28 0.35 -10.57 -15.84
CA PRO A 28 -0.45 -11.54 -15.09
C PRO A 28 0.30 -12.17 -13.91
N HIS A 29 1.61 -12.39 -14.03
CA HIS A 29 2.45 -12.89 -12.92
C HIS A 29 2.49 -11.92 -11.74
N HIS A 30 2.62 -10.61 -12.02
CA HIS A 30 2.60 -9.58 -10.98
C HIS A 30 1.25 -9.54 -10.28
N SER A 31 0.18 -9.60 -11.07
CA SER A 31 -1.20 -9.57 -10.63
C SER A 31 -1.51 -10.74 -9.70
N LEU A 32 -1.08 -11.95 -10.07
CA LEU A 32 -1.28 -13.15 -9.26
C LEU A 32 -0.53 -13.07 -7.92
N ALA A 33 0.75 -12.70 -7.94
CA ALA A 33 1.53 -12.59 -6.71
C ALA A 33 0.95 -11.50 -5.77
N TYR A 34 0.58 -10.34 -6.31
CA TYR A 34 -0.07 -9.27 -5.54
C TYR A 34 -1.39 -9.74 -4.93
N ALA A 35 -2.26 -10.35 -5.73
CA ALA A 35 -3.59 -10.78 -5.29
C ALA A 35 -3.56 -11.91 -4.27
N ILE A 36 -2.65 -12.90 -4.42
CA ILE A 36 -2.47 -13.95 -3.41
C ILE A 36 -2.09 -13.35 -2.06
N ASN A 37 -1.24 -12.32 -2.02
CA ASN A 37 -0.79 -11.72 -0.75
C ASN A 37 -1.81 -10.73 -0.19
N ALA A 38 -2.64 -10.11 -1.03
CA ALA A 38 -3.76 -9.28 -0.58
C ALA A 38 -4.91 -10.11 0.00
N PHE A 39 -5.10 -11.32 -0.50
CA PHE A 39 -6.09 -12.26 -0.01
C PHE A 39 -5.54 -13.11 1.14
N PHE A 40 -4.64 -14.04 0.84
CA PHE A 40 -4.22 -15.10 1.77
C PHE A 40 -3.09 -14.68 2.69
N GLY A 41 -2.35 -13.61 2.37
CA GLY A 41 -1.01 -13.38 2.89
C GLY A 41 -0.96 -13.35 4.43
N PRO A 42 -1.35 -12.25 5.08
CA PRO A 42 -1.34 -12.15 6.55
C PRO A 42 -2.21 -13.20 7.25
N ASP A 43 -3.26 -13.67 6.57
CA ASP A 43 -4.12 -14.77 7.02
C ASP A 43 -3.50 -16.17 7.03
N LEU A 44 -2.30 -16.36 6.48
CA LEU A 44 -1.64 -17.67 6.50
C LEU A 44 -1.48 -18.20 7.93
N GLY A 45 -1.34 -17.32 8.91
CA GLY A 45 -1.31 -17.65 10.32
C GLY A 45 -2.60 -18.31 10.80
N SER A 46 -3.73 -17.63 10.62
CA SER A 46 -5.06 -18.10 11.04
C SER A 46 -5.46 -19.36 10.27
N PHE A 47 -5.09 -19.47 8.99
CA PHE A 47 -5.27 -20.69 8.20
C PHE A 47 -4.44 -21.87 8.73
N SER A 48 -3.18 -21.62 9.10
CA SER A 48 -2.31 -22.66 9.66
C SER A 48 -2.82 -23.15 11.01
N GLU A 49 -3.32 -22.26 11.87
CA GLU A 49 -3.95 -22.62 13.14
C GLU A 49 -5.23 -23.46 12.93
N TRP A 50 -6.07 -23.06 11.98
CA TRP A 50 -7.24 -23.85 11.60
C TRP A 50 -6.84 -25.25 11.11
N LEU A 51 -5.79 -25.35 10.30
CA LEU A 51 -5.30 -26.63 9.79
C LEU A 51 -4.73 -27.52 10.90
N THR A 52 -3.89 -26.96 11.80
CA THR A 52 -3.27 -27.72 12.89
C THR A 52 -4.29 -28.15 13.94
N SER A 53 -5.29 -27.32 14.23
CA SER A 53 -6.42 -27.69 15.12
C SER A 53 -7.28 -28.80 14.52
N THR A 54 -7.53 -28.76 13.20
CA THR A 54 -8.25 -29.83 12.49
C THR A 54 -7.45 -31.14 12.46
N LEU A 55 -6.12 -31.07 12.41
CA LEU A 55 -5.22 -32.23 12.37
C LEU A 55 -4.74 -32.72 13.75
N GLY A 56 -5.14 -32.05 14.85
CA GLY A 56 -4.82 -32.47 16.22
C GLY A 56 -3.41 -32.11 16.72
N PHE A 57 -2.69 -31.21 16.04
CA PHE A 57 -1.35 -30.77 16.43
C PHE A 57 -1.40 -29.44 17.19
N GLY A 58 -1.56 -29.49 18.52
CA GLY A 58 -1.20 -28.44 19.49
C GLY A 58 -1.69 -26.99 19.26
N HIS A 59 -2.65 -26.52 20.07
CA HIS A 59 -3.26 -25.19 19.95
C HIS A 59 -2.36 -23.99 20.32
N SER A 60 -1.41 -24.11 21.26
CA SER A 60 -0.78 -22.89 21.84
C SER A 60 0.33 -22.26 20.99
N PHE A 61 1.02 -23.04 20.15
CA PHE A 61 2.06 -22.51 19.27
C PHE A 61 1.46 -21.90 17.98
N GLY A 62 0.31 -22.41 17.53
CA GLY A 62 -0.38 -21.94 16.33
C GLY A 62 -0.92 -20.51 16.47
N SER A 63 -1.54 -20.19 17.61
CA SER A 63 -2.17 -18.88 17.83
C SER A 63 -1.15 -17.73 17.95
N ALA A 64 -0.07 -17.92 18.71
CA ALA A 64 0.97 -16.90 18.82
C ALA A 64 1.69 -16.63 17.50
N LEU A 65 1.90 -17.67 16.68
CA LEU A 65 2.46 -17.51 15.35
C LEU A 65 1.46 -16.82 14.41
N ALA A 66 0.16 -17.10 14.56
CA ALA A 66 -0.88 -16.45 13.77
C ALA A 66 -0.92 -14.94 14.03
N ASP A 67 -0.90 -14.52 15.29
CA ASP A 67 -0.88 -13.10 15.68
C ASP A 67 0.37 -12.38 15.14
N VAL A 68 1.53 -13.03 15.20
CA VAL A 68 2.79 -12.46 14.71
C VAL A 68 2.80 -12.35 13.18
N ILE A 69 2.25 -13.34 12.45
CA ILE A 69 2.17 -13.29 10.99
C ILE A 69 1.10 -12.30 10.53
N HIS A 70 0.06 -12.08 11.32
CA HIS A 70 -1.01 -11.11 11.06
C HIS A 70 -0.64 -9.68 11.51
N ASP A 71 0.64 -9.35 11.58
CA ASP A 71 1.11 -7.97 11.76
C ASP A 71 1.58 -7.37 10.41
N PRO A 72 1.20 -6.11 10.08
CA PRO A 72 1.55 -5.44 8.83
C PRO A 72 3.03 -5.45 8.47
N PHE A 73 3.90 -5.44 9.48
CA PHE A 73 5.34 -5.40 9.31
C PHE A 73 5.97 -6.79 9.42
N PHE A 74 5.58 -7.57 10.44
CA PHE A 74 6.20 -8.88 10.65
C PHE A 74 5.88 -9.89 9.56
N TYR A 75 4.70 -9.81 8.92
CA TYR A 75 4.42 -10.62 7.74
C TYR A 75 5.52 -10.49 6.68
N ILE A 76 5.88 -9.24 6.37
CA ILE A 76 6.86 -8.91 5.34
C ILE A 76 8.26 -9.36 5.78
N VAL A 77 8.62 -9.15 7.05
CA VAL A 77 9.94 -9.50 7.57
C VAL A 77 10.14 -11.02 7.65
N ILE A 78 9.13 -11.74 8.13
CA ILE A 78 9.22 -13.19 8.39
C ILE A 78 9.00 -13.98 7.09
N LEU A 79 7.94 -13.67 6.35
CA LEU A 79 7.53 -14.44 5.18
C LEU A 79 7.95 -13.81 3.84
N GLY A 80 8.32 -12.53 3.80
CA GLY A 80 8.68 -11.86 2.56
C GLY A 80 9.85 -12.51 1.84
N LEU A 81 10.95 -12.81 2.55
CA LEU A 81 12.09 -13.49 1.94
C LEU A 81 11.74 -14.89 1.44
N PRO A 82 11.23 -15.85 2.25
CA PRO A 82 10.95 -17.20 1.75
C PRO A 82 9.91 -17.22 0.63
N LEU A 83 8.83 -16.42 0.73
CA LEU A 83 7.83 -16.33 -0.33
C LEU A 83 8.39 -15.70 -1.61
N SER A 84 9.35 -14.78 -1.52
CA SER A 84 9.97 -14.19 -2.71
C SER A 84 10.72 -15.21 -3.57
N PHE A 85 11.37 -16.19 -2.94
CA PHE A 85 12.01 -17.31 -3.64
C PHE A 85 10.96 -18.24 -4.27
N LEU A 86 9.93 -18.59 -3.50
CA LEU A 86 8.84 -19.44 -3.98
C LEU A 86 8.13 -18.84 -5.18
N TYR A 87 7.72 -17.57 -5.13
CA TYR A 87 7.01 -16.91 -6.21
C TYR A 87 7.89 -16.66 -7.44
N SER A 88 9.18 -16.38 -7.25
CA SER A 88 10.11 -16.25 -8.37
C SER A 88 10.27 -17.58 -9.12
N TRP A 89 10.37 -18.69 -8.37
CA TRP A 89 10.37 -20.03 -8.95
C TRP A 89 9.04 -20.36 -9.63
N LEU A 90 7.91 -20.09 -8.97
CA LEU A 90 6.58 -20.40 -9.51
C LEU A 90 6.29 -19.61 -10.79
N SER A 91 6.68 -18.33 -10.84
CA SER A 91 6.56 -17.51 -12.04
C SER A 91 7.32 -18.12 -13.24
N ARG A 92 8.53 -18.64 -13.01
CA ARG A 92 9.30 -19.36 -14.03
C ARG A 92 8.56 -20.61 -14.52
N VAL A 93 8.05 -21.43 -13.60
CA VAL A 93 7.33 -22.66 -13.93
C VAL A 93 6.05 -22.37 -14.73
N LEU A 94 5.26 -21.39 -14.29
CA LEU A 94 4.01 -21.01 -14.96
C LEU A 94 4.25 -20.45 -16.35
N LEU A 95 5.33 -19.69 -16.54
CA LEU A 95 5.74 -19.17 -17.83
C LEU A 95 6.19 -20.29 -18.79
N GLN A 96 7.07 -21.18 -18.33
CA GLN A 96 7.56 -22.32 -19.14
C GLN A 96 6.44 -23.28 -19.56
N ARG A 97 5.39 -23.41 -18.75
CA ARG A 97 4.23 -24.24 -19.07
C ARG A 97 3.14 -23.51 -19.88
N GLY A 98 3.34 -22.23 -20.19
CA GLY A 98 2.36 -21.43 -20.93
C GLY A 98 1.06 -21.16 -20.18
N PHE A 99 1.02 -21.31 -18.85
CA PHE A 99 -0.16 -21.02 -18.04
C PHE A 99 -0.40 -19.52 -17.86
N LEU A 100 0.68 -18.74 -17.79
CA LEU A 100 0.63 -17.28 -17.66
C LEU A 100 1.61 -16.62 -18.62
N ASP A 101 1.09 -15.69 -19.39
CA ASP A 101 1.88 -14.89 -20.31
C ASP A 101 2.65 -13.77 -19.58
N SER A 102 3.72 -13.29 -20.21
CA SER A 102 4.52 -12.15 -19.79
C SER A 102 4.96 -11.42 -21.05
N VAL A 103 4.73 -10.10 -21.13
CA VAL A 103 5.05 -9.27 -22.32
C VAL A 103 6.50 -9.41 -22.77
N SER A 104 7.41 -9.78 -21.86
CA SER A 104 8.83 -9.96 -22.14
C SER A 104 9.30 -11.42 -22.13
N GLY A 105 8.42 -12.40 -21.86
CA GLY A 105 8.87 -13.78 -21.65
C GLY A 105 9.84 -13.93 -20.47
N VAL A 106 9.80 -13.00 -19.51
CA VAL A 106 10.67 -12.99 -18.33
C VAL A 106 9.82 -13.29 -17.09
N PRO A 107 10.25 -14.24 -16.23
CA PRO A 107 9.61 -14.49 -14.94
C PRO A 107 9.92 -13.39 -13.92
N LEU A 108 9.15 -13.36 -12.82
CA LEU A 108 9.42 -12.43 -11.73
C LEU A 108 10.75 -12.71 -11.04
N THR A 109 11.52 -11.65 -10.83
CA THR A 109 12.69 -11.67 -9.94
C THR A 109 12.27 -11.70 -8.48
N ARG A 110 13.16 -12.19 -7.60
CA ARG A 110 12.92 -12.22 -6.15
C ARG A 110 12.62 -10.83 -5.58
N ARG A 111 13.28 -9.79 -6.10
CA ARG A 111 13.03 -8.41 -5.69
C ARG A 111 11.61 -7.95 -6.06
N GLN A 112 11.16 -8.26 -7.27
CA GLN A 112 9.79 -7.96 -7.69
C GLN A 112 8.78 -8.72 -6.81
N CYS A 113 9.03 -9.99 -6.53
CA CYS A 113 8.20 -10.79 -5.63
C CYS A 113 8.13 -10.17 -4.23
N LEU A 114 9.26 -9.75 -3.64
CA LEU A 114 9.27 -9.11 -2.32
C LEU A 114 8.41 -7.85 -2.30
N LEU A 115 8.52 -6.99 -3.32
CA LEU A 115 7.68 -5.80 -3.46
C LEU A 115 6.19 -6.14 -3.57
N LEU A 116 5.85 -7.17 -4.34
CA LEU A 116 4.46 -7.62 -4.53
C LEU A 116 3.87 -8.27 -3.28
N ILE A 117 4.70 -8.99 -2.51
CA ILE A 117 4.33 -9.53 -1.19
C ILE A 117 3.99 -8.39 -0.24
N SER A 118 4.89 -7.40 -0.12
CA SER A 118 4.66 -6.21 0.70
C SER A 118 3.44 -5.41 0.24
N ALA A 119 3.25 -5.25 -1.07
CA ALA A 119 2.07 -4.56 -1.60
C ALA A 119 0.78 -5.30 -1.25
N GLY A 120 0.77 -6.62 -1.45
CA GLY A 120 -0.37 -7.47 -1.15
C GLY A 120 -0.73 -7.41 0.32
N SER A 121 0.23 -7.67 1.21
CA SER A 121 -0.02 -7.67 2.66
C SER A 121 -0.53 -6.31 3.16
N LEU A 122 0.06 -5.19 2.71
CA LEU A 122 -0.44 -3.87 3.10
C LEU A 122 -1.84 -3.58 2.52
N SER A 123 -2.15 -4.10 1.32
CA SER A 123 -3.49 -3.99 0.74
C SER A 123 -4.53 -4.86 1.47
N HIS A 124 -4.10 -5.98 2.06
CA HIS A 124 -4.92 -6.80 2.93
C HIS A 124 -5.36 -5.97 4.15
N PHE A 125 -4.39 -5.44 4.89
CA PHE A 125 -4.64 -4.57 6.05
C PHE A 125 -5.39 -3.29 5.71
N PHE A 126 -5.28 -2.75 4.48
CA PHE A 126 -6.11 -1.62 4.06
C PHE A 126 -7.61 -1.94 4.20
N LEU A 127 -8.02 -3.12 3.78
CA LEU A 127 -9.42 -3.55 3.84
C LEU A 127 -9.81 -3.97 5.25
N ASP A 128 -8.96 -4.71 5.97
CA ASP A 128 -9.29 -5.17 7.32
C ASP A 128 -9.47 -4.00 8.29
N HIS A 129 -8.56 -3.02 8.26
CA HIS A 129 -8.67 -1.86 9.13
C HIS A 129 -9.97 -1.08 8.90
N LEU A 130 -10.51 -1.07 7.68
CA LEU A 130 -11.73 -0.35 7.32
C LEU A 130 -13.01 -1.16 7.55
N PHE A 131 -12.96 -2.48 7.33
CA PHE A 131 -14.15 -3.31 7.17
C PHE A 131 -14.19 -4.53 8.08
N GLU A 132 -13.07 -4.88 8.72
CA GLU A 132 -13.01 -5.92 9.74
C GLU A 132 -13.09 -5.30 11.14
N GLU A 133 -13.45 -6.14 12.13
CA GLU A 133 -13.64 -5.75 13.54
C GLU A 133 -14.66 -4.62 13.76
N ASN A 134 -15.56 -4.37 12.81
CA ASN A 134 -16.46 -3.20 12.81
C ASN A 134 -15.70 -1.86 13.00
N GLY A 135 -14.45 -1.75 12.52
CA GLY A 135 -13.62 -0.57 12.71
C GLY A 135 -13.05 -0.42 14.12
N HIS A 136 -12.98 -1.49 14.91
CA HIS A 136 -12.35 -1.45 16.24
C HIS A 136 -10.87 -1.80 16.24
N SER A 137 -10.26 -1.95 15.06
CA SER A 137 -8.81 -2.16 14.95
C SER A 137 -8.03 -1.02 15.64
N SER A 138 -6.88 -1.36 16.22
CA SER A 138 -6.03 -0.39 16.92
C SER A 138 -5.61 0.77 16.01
N MET A 139 -5.30 0.47 14.74
CA MET A 139 -4.97 1.47 13.72
C MET A 139 -6.18 2.36 13.41
N TYR A 140 -7.36 1.81 13.14
CA TYR A 140 -8.52 2.64 12.79
C TYR A 140 -9.02 3.46 13.98
N THR A 141 -8.98 2.89 15.17
CA THR A 141 -9.24 3.62 16.42
C THR A 141 -8.24 4.78 16.59
N TRP A 142 -6.96 4.57 16.31
CA TRP A 142 -5.95 5.63 16.33
C TRP A 142 -6.25 6.71 15.27
N ILE A 143 -6.61 6.32 14.05
CA ILE A 143 -6.99 7.26 12.98
C ILE A 143 -8.12 8.15 13.46
N LEU A 144 -9.25 7.56 13.90
CA LEU A 144 -10.39 8.31 14.40
C LEU A 144 -9.99 9.17 15.60
N SER A 145 -9.09 8.69 16.45
CA SER A 145 -8.61 9.48 17.59
C SER A 145 -7.92 10.78 17.20
N THR A 146 -7.51 10.99 15.94
CA THR A 146 -6.94 12.25 15.45
C THR A 146 -7.99 13.30 15.04
N GLY A 147 -9.25 12.89 14.85
CA GLY A 147 -10.37 13.77 14.48
C GLY A 147 -11.03 14.50 15.66
N TRP A 148 -12.14 15.20 15.39
CA TRP A 148 -12.91 15.91 16.42
C TRP A 148 -14.38 15.46 16.41
N TRP A 149 -14.82 14.81 17.49
CA TRP A 149 -16.13 14.13 17.55
C TRP A 149 -17.05 14.60 18.68
N LYS A 150 -16.64 15.59 19.49
CA LYS A 150 -17.41 15.96 20.69
C LYS A 150 -18.67 16.77 20.36
N ASN A 151 -18.57 17.66 19.39
CA ASN A 151 -19.57 18.62 18.92
C ASN A 151 -19.05 19.21 17.60
N ARG A 152 -19.78 20.16 17.01
CA ARG A 152 -19.28 20.94 15.87
C ARG A 152 -17.86 21.46 16.14
N ALA A 153 -16.93 21.20 15.23
CA ALA A 153 -15.57 21.66 15.40
C ALA A 153 -15.51 23.19 15.47
N PRO A 154 -14.81 23.76 16.46
CA PRO A 154 -14.65 25.21 16.54
C PRO A 154 -13.87 25.72 15.32
N VAL A 155 -14.31 26.83 14.75
CA VAL A 155 -13.59 27.47 13.64
C VAL A 155 -12.28 28.03 14.17
N ASN A 156 -11.16 27.49 13.69
CA ASN A 156 -9.83 27.97 14.04
C ASN A 156 -9.29 28.87 12.90
N PRO A 157 -9.17 30.20 13.10
CA PRO A 157 -8.66 31.10 12.06
C PRO A 157 -7.21 30.78 11.66
N ASP A 158 -6.39 30.28 12.59
CA ASP A 158 -5.01 29.88 12.29
C ASP A 158 -5.00 28.71 11.30
N ALA A 159 -5.92 27.75 11.47
CA ALA A 159 -6.07 26.63 10.54
C ALA A 159 -6.46 27.12 9.14
N VAL A 160 -7.34 28.10 9.01
CA VAL A 160 -7.71 28.69 7.70
C VAL A 160 -6.49 29.30 7.01
N VAL A 161 -5.69 30.06 7.74
CA VAL A 161 -4.48 30.70 7.19
C VAL A 161 -3.44 29.65 6.78
N VAL A 162 -3.13 28.70 7.66
CA VAL A 162 -2.09 27.68 7.41
C VAL A 162 -2.52 26.75 6.28
N VAL A 163 -3.73 26.19 6.33
CA VAL A 163 -4.23 25.27 5.29
C VAL A 163 -4.41 26.00 3.97
N GLY A 164 -4.97 27.21 3.99
CA GLY A 164 -5.12 28.04 2.80
C GLY A 164 -3.77 28.30 2.13
N PHE A 165 -2.74 28.64 2.92
CA PHE A 165 -1.38 28.84 2.41
C PHE A 165 -0.77 27.56 1.84
N LEU A 166 -0.90 26.42 2.55
CA LEU A 166 -0.36 25.13 2.09
C LEU A 166 -1.04 24.66 0.79
N CYS A 167 -2.37 24.77 0.70
CA CYS A 167 -3.13 24.45 -0.50
C CYS A 167 -2.76 25.36 -1.68
N ALA A 168 -2.68 26.68 -1.46
CA ALA A 168 -2.26 27.63 -2.49
C ALA A 168 -0.83 27.34 -2.97
N SER A 169 0.08 27.01 -2.05
CA SER A 169 1.46 26.63 -2.35
C SER A 169 1.55 25.33 -3.14
N LEU A 170 0.72 24.34 -2.80
CA LEU A 170 0.65 23.08 -3.53
C LEU A 170 0.16 23.28 -4.96
N ILE A 171 -0.97 23.98 -5.14
CA ILE A 171 -1.56 24.25 -6.46
C ILE A 171 -0.61 25.10 -7.29
N GLY A 172 -0.15 26.23 -6.75
CA GLY A 172 0.75 27.16 -7.44
C GLY A 172 2.09 26.50 -7.78
N GLY A 173 2.68 25.73 -6.85
CA GLY A 173 3.91 24.99 -7.08
C GLY A 173 3.74 23.91 -8.15
N PHE A 174 2.63 23.18 -8.14
CA PHE A 174 2.34 22.14 -9.14
C PHE A 174 2.19 22.75 -10.53
N MET A 175 1.43 23.85 -10.65
CA MET A 175 1.30 24.62 -11.89
C MET A 175 2.68 25.13 -12.37
N TYR A 176 3.49 25.64 -11.46
CA TYR A 176 4.82 26.17 -11.78
C TYR A 176 5.80 25.10 -12.28
N ILE A 177 5.78 23.90 -11.67
CA ILE A 177 6.62 22.76 -12.08
C ILE A 177 6.18 22.26 -13.46
N ASN A 178 4.86 22.14 -13.68
CA ASN A 178 4.26 21.54 -14.87
C ASN A 178 3.91 22.53 -15.99
N ARG A 179 4.23 23.83 -15.84
CA ARG A 179 4.06 24.82 -16.91
C ARG A 179 4.80 24.42 -18.18
N LEU A 180 4.17 24.69 -19.33
CA LEU A 180 4.69 24.43 -20.67
C LEU A 180 6.07 25.05 -20.84
N LYS A 181 7.09 24.20 -21.04
CA LYS A 181 8.45 24.61 -21.43
C LYS A 181 9.03 23.59 -22.41
N PRO A 182 9.64 24.01 -23.53
CA PRO A 182 10.05 23.11 -24.62
C PRO A 182 11.08 22.03 -24.23
N SER A 183 11.85 22.21 -23.16
CA SER A 183 13.03 21.40 -22.84
C SER A 183 12.97 20.63 -21.51
N LYS A 184 11.80 20.52 -20.86
CA LYS A 184 11.69 19.80 -19.59
C LYS A 184 11.43 18.31 -19.80
N SER A 185 12.29 17.48 -19.20
CA SER A 185 12.04 16.04 -19.10
C SER A 185 10.88 15.75 -18.14
N ILE A 186 9.93 14.91 -18.58
CA ILE A 186 8.79 14.44 -17.78
C ILE A 186 9.28 13.82 -16.46
N LYS A 187 10.33 12.99 -16.49
CA LYS A 187 10.90 12.35 -15.28
C LYS A 187 11.29 13.40 -14.22
N LYS A 188 11.90 14.51 -14.65
CA LYS A 188 12.28 15.61 -13.76
C LYS A 188 11.05 16.33 -13.21
N GLN A 189 10.03 16.55 -14.02
CA GLN A 189 8.77 17.19 -13.57
C GLN A 189 8.03 16.32 -12.56
N THR A 190 7.90 15.02 -12.82
CA THR A 190 7.30 14.05 -11.89
C THR A 190 8.07 14.06 -10.57
N SER A 191 9.41 13.93 -10.60
CA SER A 191 10.22 13.93 -9.38
C SER A 191 10.05 15.22 -8.57
N GLN A 192 10.02 16.39 -9.22
CA GLN A 192 9.80 17.66 -8.53
C GLN A 192 8.37 17.79 -7.97
N SER A 193 7.37 17.28 -8.69
CA SER A 193 5.98 17.29 -8.23
C SER A 193 5.80 16.39 -7.00
N VAL A 194 6.41 15.20 -7.01
CA VAL A 194 6.44 14.31 -5.83
C VAL A 194 7.12 15.00 -4.65
N LYS A 195 8.28 15.64 -4.87
CA LYS A 195 8.97 16.40 -3.81
C LYS A 195 8.08 17.49 -3.21
N LEU A 196 7.39 18.27 -4.05
CA LEU A 196 6.46 19.30 -3.60
C LEU A 196 5.34 18.70 -2.73
N ILE A 197 4.68 17.63 -3.22
CA ILE A 197 3.59 16.96 -2.50
C ILE A 197 4.08 16.46 -1.14
N VAL A 198 5.24 15.80 -1.09
CA VAL A 198 5.82 15.29 0.16
C VAL A 198 6.11 16.42 1.13
N ILE A 199 6.73 17.51 0.68
CA ILE A 199 7.03 18.67 1.54
C ILE A 199 5.73 19.25 2.13
N ILE A 200 4.72 19.50 1.30
CA ILE A 200 3.45 20.06 1.75
C ILE A 200 2.73 19.10 2.71
N ALA A 201 2.68 17.80 2.38
CA ALA A 201 2.07 16.79 3.24
C ALA A 201 2.78 16.70 4.60
N THR A 202 4.11 16.73 4.63
CA THR A 202 4.87 16.75 5.90
C THR A 202 4.56 17.99 6.73
N LEU A 203 4.56 19.18 6.12
CA LEU A 203 4.21 20.42 6.81
C LEU A 203 2.78 20.38 7.37
N TYR A 204 1.84 19.84 6.60
CA TYR A 204 0.46 19.69 7.04
C TYR A 204 0.33 18.68 8.19
N CYS A 205 0.99 17.52 8.10
CA CYS A 205 1.03 16.54 9.19
C CYS A 205 1.64 17.13 10.46
N LEU A 206 2.70 17.94 10.35
CA LEU A 206 3.30 18.64 11.50
C LEU A 206 2.32 19.63 12.15
N TRP A 207 1.57 20.38 11.34
CA TRP A 207 0.49 21.25 11.83
C TRP A 207 -0.58 20.43 12.56
N CYS A 208 -1.09 19.35 11.95
CA CYS A 208 -2.12 18.53 12.61
C CYS A 208 -1.60 17.92 13.91
N ALA A 209 -0.38 17.38 13.92
CA ALA A 209 0.26 16.83 15.10
C ALA A 209 0.41 17.89 16.20
N SER A 210 0.75 19.14 15.86
CA SER A 210 0.86 20.21 16.86
C SER A 210 -0.48 20.51 17.53
N GLN A 211 -1.57 20.57 16.76
CA GLN A 211 -2.91 20.85 17.30
C GLN A 211 -3.43 19.69 18.18
N ILE A 212 -3.09 18.45 17.82
CA ILE A 212 -3.57 17.24 18.52
C ILE A 212 -2.75 16.94 19.77
N TYR A 213 -1.42 17.01 19.69
CA TYR A 213 -0.52 16.50 20.71
C TYR A 213 0.20 17.57 21.54
N TRP A 214 0.37 18.79 21.02
CA TRP A 214 1.12 19.86 21.72
C TRP A 214 0.24 20.96 22.32
N VAL A 215 -0.92 21.25 21.73
CA VAL A 215 -1.83 22.27 22.26
C VAL A 215 -2.68 21.70 23.41
N ASN A 216 -2.74 22.42 24.53
CA ASN A 216 -3.56 22.06 25.71
C ASN A 216 -4.49 23.22 26.09
N PRO A 217 -5.83 23.04 26.15
CA PRO A 217 -6.56 21.82 25.81
C PRO A 217 -6.46 21.50 24.32
N ARG A 218 -6.46 20.20 24.00
CA ARG A 218 -6.43 19.69 22.62
C ARG A 218 -7.45 20.41 21.74
N ARG A 219 -7.03 20.78 20.51
CA ARG A 219 -7.88 21.44 19.51
C ARG A 219 -8.04 20.58 18.27
N ALA A 220 -9.10 20.85 17.50
CA ALA A 220 -9.24 20.31 16.17
C ALA A 220 -8.14 20.88 15.24
N ALA A 221 -7.49 20.02 14.45
CA ALA A 221 -6.46 20.44 13.51
C ALA A 221 -7.06 21.28 12.37
N VAL A 222 -8.07 20.73 11.70
CA VAL A 222 -8.89 21.39 10.69
C VAL A 222 -10.29 20.75 10.72
N GLY A 223 -11.31 21.48 11.18
CA GLY A 223 -12.68 20.97 11.16
C GLY A 223 -12.90 19.69 11.97
N GLU A 224 -13.83 18.83 11.52
CA GLU A 224 -14.26 17.62 12.22
C GLU A 224 -13.47 16.37 11.81
N GLU A 225 -12.72 16.44 10.71
CA GLU A 225 -12.08 15.29 10.07
C GLU A 225 -10.80 14.84 10.79
N ALA A 226 -10.47 13.56 10.62
CA ALA A 226 -9.29 12.90 11.16
C ALA A 226 -8.06 13.05 10.24
N ASP A 227 -7.76 14.28 9.80
CA ASP A 227 -6.76 14.57 8.75
C ASP A 227 -5.44 13.81 8.91
N LEU A 228 -4.82 13.90 10.08
CA LEU A 228 -3.51 13.28 10.33
C LEU A 228 -3.59 11.76 10.19
N GLY A 229 -4.58 11.14 10.85
CA GLY A 229 -4.78 9.71 10.80
C GLY A 229 -5.08 9.23 9.38
N VAL A 230 -5.95 9.92 8.66
CA VAL A 230 -6.33 9.62 7.27
C VAL A 230 -5.12 9.71 6.35
N LEU A 231 -4.30 10.75 6.45
CA LEU A 231 -3.10 10.90 5.63
C LEU A 231 -2.07 9.80 5.88
N VAL A 232 -1.82 9.45 7.14
CA VAL A 232 -0.90 8.36 7.50
C VAL A 232 -1.44 7.02 6.99
N PHE A 233 -2.74 6.77 7.15
CA PHE A 233 -3.39 5.57 6.67
C PHE A 233 -3.31 5.44 5.15
N LEU A 234 -3.68 6.47 4.41
CA LEU A 234 -3.58 6.48 2.95
C LEU A 234 -2.13 6.34 2.47
N ALA A 235 -1.16 6.97 3.15
CA ALA A 235 0.24 6.84 2.78
C ALA A 235 0.73 5.38 2.89
N ILE A 236 0.42 4.70 3.99
CA ILE A 236 0.92 3.35 4.30
C ILE A 236 0.13 2.25 3.57
N TYR A 237 -1.20 2.33 3.59
CA TYR A 237 -2.07 1.23 3.16
C TYR A 237 -2.67 1.44 1.77
N PHE A 238 -2.61 2.65 1.21
CA PHE A 238 -3.10 2.93 -0.14
C PHE A 238 -1.97 3.28 -1.12
N PHE A 239 -1.22 4.36 -0.92
CA PHE A 239 -0.22 4.83 -1.88
C PHE A 239 1.04 3.96 -1.92
N LEU A 240 1.53 3.49 -0.78
CA LEU A 240 2.74 2.68 -0.70
C LEU A 240 2.59 1.32 -1.42
N PRO A 241 1.49 0.55 -1.26
CA PRO A 241 1.27 -0.70 -2.00
C PRO A 241 1.28 -0.50 -3.53
N HIS A 242 0.56 0.51 -4.01
CA HIS A 242 0.55 0.84 -5.43
C HIS A 242 1.94 1.26 -5.94
N THR A 243 2.71 1.98 -5.10
CA THR A 243 4.10 2.33 -5.42
C THR A 243 4.98 1.09 -5.53
N PHE A 244 4.84 0.12 -4.63
CA PHE A 244 5.56 -1.16 -4.73
C PHE A 244 5.17 -1.95 -5.98
N CYS A 245 3.89 -1.96 -6.35
CA CYS A 245 3.45 -2.55 -7.62
C CYS A 245 4.05 -1.84 -8.85
N ILE A 246 4.16 -0.50 -8.83
CA ILE A 246 4.81 0.25 -9.91
C ILE A 246 6.31 -0.02 -9.96
N MET A 247 6.96 -0.11 -8.81
CA MET A 247 8.40 -0.42 -8.70
C MET A 247 8.74 -1.86 -9.10
N SER A 248 7.77 -2.78 -9.02
CA SER A 248 7.97 -4.17 -9.44
C SER A 248 7.78 -4.38 -10.94
N MET A 249 7.25 -3.41 -11.70
CA MET A 249 7.06 -3.55 -13.15
C MET A 249 8.36 -3.87 -13.89
N ASN A 250 8.27 -4.68 -14.94
CA ASN A 250 9.38 -4.94 -15.86
C ASN A 250 9.96 -3.63 -16.44
N PRO A 251 11.27 -3.54 -16.73
CA PRO A 251 11.87 -2.36 -17.36
C PRO A 251 11.29 -2.14 -18.77
N LYS A 252 11.43 -0.92 -19.32
CA LYS A 252 10.95 -0.64 -20.68
C LYS A 252 11.81 -1.30 -21.75
N ASP A 253 13.10 -1.45 -21.49
CA ASP A 253 14.06 -2.05 -22.41
C ASP A 253 14.24 -3.52 -22.00
N HIS A 254 13.58 -4.42 -22.73
CA HIS A 254 13.49 -5.86 -22.39
C HIS A 254 14.73 -6.66 -22.82
N PHE A 255 15.66 -6.02 -23.53
CA PHE A 255 16.83 -6.67 -24.14
C PHE A 255 17.89 -7.13 -23.13
N ASP A 256 17.94 -6.50 -21.95
CA ASP A 256 18.94 -6.82 -20.91
C ASP A 256 18.45 -7.86 -19.90
N MET A 257 17.22 -8.37 -20.04
CA MET A 257 16.67 -9.37 -19.12
C MET A 257 16.84 -10.78 -19.70
N GLU A 258 17.26 -11.71 -18.85
CA GLU A 258 17.45 -13.12 -19.22
C GLU A 258 16.09 -13.74 -19.59
N GLN A 259 15.80 -13.75 -20.89
CA GLN A 259 14.62 -14.38 -21.44
C GLN A 259 14.78 -15.90 -21.36
N LEU A 260 13.72 -16.59 -20.94
CA LEU A 260 13.73 -18.04 -21.00
C LEU A 260 13.61 -18.48 -22.47
N PRO A 261 14.29 -19.56 -22.89
CA PRO A 261 13.92 -20.23 -24.12
C PRO A 261 12.51 -20.80 -23.91
N ILE A 262 11.53 -20.20 -24.58
CA ILE A 262 10.11 -20.59 -24.55
C ILE A 262 9.87 -21.64 -25.63
#